data_AF-A0A149Q900-F1
#
_entry.id   AF-A0A149Q900-F1
#
_cell.length_a   1.000
_cell.length_b   1.000
_cell.length_c   1.000
_cell.angle_alpha   90.00
_cell.angle_beta   90.00
_cell.angle_gamma   90.00
#
_symmetry.space_group_name_H-M   'P 1'
#
loop_
_entity.id
_entity.type
_entity.pdbx_description
1 polymer ?
#
loop_
_entity_poly.entity_id
_entity_poly.type
_entity_poly.pdbx_seq_one_letter_code
_entity_poly.pdbx_strand_id
1 'polypeptide(L)'
;MLKSMPRLRFNSGHDLIFHEGVVATIEVKTSVTTSVLLGISENIASVKCLEPTSFGGTKLGVLDWPMHRILHCVVGYGGSILQDISNALTSFPEAKKPDIYLDLTKGMLLRNEGIFSERTLGDDYLIFDDPGEGLARFLSAMTVVTSSYSVRDVKWEQYLLDSSVEERDP
;
A
#
# COMPACT_ATOMS: atom_id res chain seq x y z
N MET A 1 -11.01 -18.77 -14.23
CA MET A 1 -11.74 -17.70 -13.51
C MET A 1 -11.13 -16.36 -13.90
N LEU A 2 -11.84 -15.54 -14.67
CA LEU A 2 -11.39 -14.18 -14.95
C LEU A 2 -11.49 -13.36 -13.65
N LYS A 3 -10.35 -13.06 -13.02
CA LYS A 3 -10.26 -11.95 -12.05
C LYS A 3 -10.41 -10.65 -12.84
N SER A 4 -11.63 -10.24 -13.17
CA SER A 4 -11.86 -8.88 -13.67
C SER A 4 -11.79 -7.95 -12.47
N MET A 5 -10.60 -7.44 -12.20
CA MET A 5 -10.42 -6.33 -11.28
C MET A 5 -11.20 -5.12 -11.84
N PRO A 6 -12.03 -4.45 -11.02
CA PRO A 6 -12.79 -3.30 -11.48
C PRO A 6 -11.80 -2.23 -11.96
N ARG A 7 -11.78 -1.93 -13.26
CA ARG A 7 -10.89 -0.94 -13.87
C ARG A 7 -11.46 -0.32 -15.14
N LEU A 8 -11.11 0.93 -15.39
CA LEU A 8 -11.31 1.64 -16.65
C LEU A 8 -9.98 1.66 -17.42
N ARG A 9 -9.97 1.09 -18.62
CA ARG A 9 -8.78 1.04 -19.47
C ARG A 9 -8.80 2.22 -20.43
N PHE A 10 -7.68 2.93 -20.54
CA PHE A 10 -7.53 4.04 -21.50
C PHE A 10 -6.59 3.65 -22.64
N ASN A 11 -6.80 4.26 -23.82
CA ASN A 11 -5.94 4.05 -24.99
C ASN A 11 -4.51 4.59 -24.81
N SER A 12 -4.25 5.35 -23.74
CA SER A 12 -2.92 5.83 -23.34
C SER A 12 -2.03 4.72 -22.75
N GLY A 13 -2.58 3.54 -22.47
CA GLY A 13 -1.89 2.49 -21.73
C GLY A 13 -1.96 2.65 -20.20
N HIS A 14 -2.66 3.68 -19.72
CA HIS A 14 -3.01 3.82 -18.30
C HIS A 14 -4.35 3.15 -18.01
N ASP A 15 -4.45 2.51 -16.84
CA ASP A 15 -5.69 1.99 -16.29
C ASP A 15 -6.04 2.80 -15.04
N LEU A 16 -7.29 3.27 -14.92
CA LEU A 16 -7.83 3.72 -13.65
C LEU A 16 -8.43 2.51 -12.95
N ILE A 17 -8.03 2.31 -11.70
CA ILE A 17 -8.44 1.18 -10.90
C ILE A 17 -9.33 1.70 -9.78
N PHE A 18 -10.50 1.10 -9.61
CA PHE A 18 -11.37 1.44 -8.49
C PHE A 18 -10.74 0.98 -7.18
N HIS A 19 -10.86 1.78 -6.12
CA HIS A 19 -10.19 1.56 -4.83
C HIS A 19 -10.47 0.15 -4.27
N GLU A 20 -11.70 -0.34 -4.44
CA GLU A 20 -12.15 -1.66 -4.01
C GLU A 20 -11.42 -2.80 -4.73
N GLY A 21 -10.87 -2.57 -5.92
CA GLY A 21 -10.06 -3.53 -6.65
C GLY A 21 -8.60 -3.60 -6.20
N VAL A 22 -8.10 -2.64 -5.42
CA VAL A 22 -6.69 -2.54 -5.05
C VAL A 22 -6.40 -3.30 -3.77
N VAL A 23 -5.39 -4.17 -3.79
CA VAL A 23 -4.90 -4.88 -2.60
C VAL A 23 -3.56 -4.35 -2.09
N ALA A 24 -2.74 -3.82 -3.00
CA ALA A 24 -1.44 -3.25 -2.69
C ALA A 24 -1.05 -2.18 -3.70
N THR A 25 -0.24 -1.22 -3.27
CA THR A 25 0.51 -0.29 -4.11
C THR A 25 1.99 -0.49 -3.86
N ILE A 26 2.79 -0.42 -4.94
CA ILE A 26 4.24 -0.59 -4.86
C ILE A 26 4.86 0.58 -5.61
N GLU A 27 5.59 1.43 -4.89
CA GLU A 27 6.41 2.46 -5.50
C GLU A 27 7.84 1.95 -5.65
N VAL A 28 8.34 1.91 -6.89
CA VAL A 28 9.67 1.40 -7.21
C VAL A 28 10.59 2.57 -7.56
N LYS A 29 11.76 2.63 -6.90
CA LYS A 29 12.83 3.59 -7.21
C LYS A 29 14.18 2.89 -7.23
N THR A 30 15.10 3.37 -8.07
CA THR A 30 16.46 2.84 -8.08
C THR A 30 17.22 3.21 -6.81
N SER A 31 17.07 4.45 -6.32
CA SER A 31 17.72 4.94 -5.11
C SER A 31 16.74 5.74 -4.27
N VAL A 32 16.60 5.40 -2.99
CA VAL A 32 15.74 6.13 -2.07
C VAL A 32 16.59 6.88 -1.04
N THR A 33 16.59 8.20 -1.15
CA THR A 33 17.08 9.11 -0.11
C THR A 33 15.92 9.61 0.74
N THR A 34 16.21 10.23 1.88
CA THR A 34 15.18 10.89 2.70
C THR A 34 14.38 11.96 1.94
N SER A 35 15.01 12.67 0.99
CA SER A 35 14.33 13.65 0.13
C SER A 35 13.37 12.99 -0.88
N VAL A 36 13.78 11.88 -1.50
CA VAL A 36 12.90 11.11 -2.41
C VAL A 36 11.73 10.50 -1.64
N LEU A 37 11.98 10.08 -0.40
CA LEU A 37 10.97 9.49 0.48
C LEU A 37 9.80 10.46 0.74
N LEU A 38 10.05 11.77 0.81
CA LEU A 38 9.00 12.77 0.95
C LEU A 38 8.02 12.73 -0.24
N GLY A 39 8.53 12.69 -1.47
CA GLY A 39 7.69 12.59 -2.67
C GLY A 39 6.89 11.28 -2.72
N ILE A 40 7.52 10.16 -2.35
CA ILE A 40 6.83 8.87 -2.22
C ILE A 40 5.71 8.95 -1.18
N SER A 41 5.94 9.66 -0.07
CA SER A 41 4.96 9.78 1.01
C SER A 41 3.68 10.50 0.58
N GLU A 42 3.78 11.47 -0.34
CA GLU A 42 2.60 12.13 -0.91
C GLU A 42 1.81 11.18 -1.83
N ASN A 43 2.50 10.33 -2.61
CA ASN A 43 1.83 9.31 -3.42
C ASN A 43 1.13 8.25 -2.56
N ILE A 44 1.72 7.87 -1.43
CA ILE A 44 1.08 6.97 -0.46
C ILE A 44 -0.18 7.64 0.11
N ALA A 45 -0.06 8.90 0.54
CA ALA A 45 -1.18 9.64 1.12
C ALA A 45 -2.33 9.83 0.12
N SER A 46 -2.05 10.09 -1.16
CA SER A 46 -3.07 10.29 -2.19
C SER A 46 -3.91 9.03 -2.45
N VAL A 47 -3.38 7.84 -2.15
CA VAL A 47 -4.14 6.59 -2.21
C VAL A 47 -4.81 6.28 -0.88
N LYS A 48 -4.12 6.50 0.26
CA LYS A 48 -4.69 6.23 1.60
C LYS A 48 -5.88 7.11 1.96
N CYS A 49 -6.00 8.30 1.35
CA CYS A 49 -7.14 9.18 1.58
C CYS A 49 -8.38 8.82 0.75
N LEU A 50 -8.29 7.85 -0.17
CA LEU A 50 -9.44 7.40 -0.95
C LEU A 50 -10.38 6.60 -0.05
N GLU A 51 -11.67 6.89 -0.15
CA GLU A 51 -12.71 6.15 0.55
C GLU A 51 -13.37 5.14 -0.38
N PRO A 52 -13.50 3.86 0.03
CA PRO A 52 -14.31 2.91 -0.73
C PRO A 52 -15.79 3.28 -0.64
N THR A 53 -16.52 3.03 -1.71
CA THR A 53 -17.99 3.19 -1.77
C THR A 53 -18.73 2.22 -0.84
N SER A 54 -18.08 1.10 -0.49
CA SER A 54 -18.60 0.09 0.41
C SER A 54 -17.52 -0.53 1.30
N PHE A 55 -17.86 -0.73 2.57
CA PHE A 55 -17.13 -1.64 3.47
C PHE A 55 -17.74 -3.06 3.46
N GLY A 56 -18.66 -3.34 2.54
CA GLY A 56 -19.19 -4.68 2.31
C GLY A 56 -18.20 -5.56 1.57
N GLY A 57 -18.30 -6.87 1.79
CA GLY A 57 -17.57 -7.85 1.00
C GLY A 57 -17.58 -9.24 1.65
N THR A 58 -17.08 -10.21 0.91
CA THR A 58 -16.88 -11.58 1.41
C THR A 58 -15.42 -11.94 1.26
N LYS A 59 -14.84 -12.48 2.32
CA LYS A 59 -13.47 -12.99 2.36
C LYS A 59 -13.50 -14.50 2.53
N LEU A 60 -12.80 -15.20 1.64
CA LEU A 60 -12.49 -16.63 1.80
C LEU A 60 -11.01 -16.78 2.16
N GLY A 61 -10.75 -17.44 3.30
CA GLY A 61 -9.42 -17.68 3.85
C GLY A 61 -9.26 -17.16 5.29
N VAL A 62 -8.32 -17.77 6.03
CA VAL A 62 -8.01 -17.43 7.43
C VAL A 62 -6.73 -16.60 7.46
N LEU A 63 -6.86 -15.31 7.16
CA LEU A 63 -5.75 -14.36 7.24
C LEU A 63 -6.26 -13.10 7.91
N ASP A 64 -5.47 -12.52 8.82
CA ASP A 64 -5.87 -11.35 9.61
C ASP A 64 -5.70 -10.03 8.85
N TRP A 65 -5.30 -10.06 7.57
CA TRP A 65 -5.21 -8.84 6.75
C TRP A 65 -6.59 -8.17 6.63
N PRO A 66 -6.74 -6.88 7.03
CA PRO A 66 -8.02 -6.20 6.96
C PRO A 66 -8.50 -6.07 5.51
N MET A 67 -9.72 -6.53 5.24
CA MET A 67 -10.23 -6.67 3.86
C MET A 67 -10.17 -5.36 3.09
N HIS A 68 -10.38 -4.20 3.71
CA HIS A 68 -10.42 -2.88 3.06
C HIS A 68 -9.09 -2.13 3.06
N ARG A 69 -8.06 -2.68 3.71
CA ARG A 69 -6.75 -2.03 3.75
C ARG A 69 -5.98 -2.33 2.47
N ILE A 70 -5.41 -1.29 1.87
CA ILE A 70 -4.42 -1.39 0.80
C ILE A 70 -3.03 -1.46 1.46
N LEU A 71 -2.23 -2.44 1.07
CA LEU A 71 -0.83 -2.53 1.50
C LEU A 71 0.01 -1.51 0.72
N HIS A 72 0.74 -0.63 1.40
CA HIS A 72 1.61 0.35 0.75
C HIS A 72 3.08 -0.05 0.88
N CYS A 73 3.73 -0.30 -0.26
CA CYS A 73 5.11 -0.75 -0.30
C CYS A 73 6.00 0.24 -1.05
N VAL A 74 7.24 0.37 -0.60
CA VAL A 74 8.33 1.04 -1.32
C VAL A 74 9.42 0.01 -1.60
N VAL A 75 9.88 -0.08 -2.85
CA VAL A 75 10.96 -0.98 -3.25
C VAL A 75 12.10 -0.17 -3.88
N GLY A 76 13.27 -0.27 -3.25
CA GLY A 76 14.51 0.41 -3.59
C GLY A 76 15.62 -0.56 -4.05
N TYR A 77 16.65 -0.03 -4.70
CA TYR A 77 17.90 -0.74 -5.03
C TYR A 77 19.12 0.12 -4.64
N GLY A 78 19.16 0.59 -3.39
CA GLY A 78 20.17 1.50 -2.87
C GLY A 78 19.63 2.86 -2.37
N GLY A 79 20.53 3.76 -2.00
CA GLY A 79 20.21 5.06 -1.39
C GLY A 79 20.69 5.19 0.07
N SER A 80 19.92 5.86 0.92
CA SER A 80 20.22 6.03 2.36
C SER A 80 20.23 4.69 3.12
N ILE A 81 20.95 4.61 4.23
CA ILE A 81 20.94 3.41 5.10
C ILE A 81 19.55 3.19 5.71
N LEU A 82 19.21 1.94 6.05
CA LEU A 82 17.88 1.60 6.59
C LEU A 82 17.52 2.41 7.83
N GLN A 83 18.48 2.65 8.73
CA GLN A 83 18.23 3.42 9.95
C GLN A 83 17.79 4.85 9.65
N ASP A 84 18.40 5.52 8.67
CA ASP A 84 18.04 6.89 8.29
C ASP A 84 16.63 6.95 7.70
N ILE A 85 16.27 5.95 6.88
CA ILE A 85 14.91 5.82 6.34
C ILE A 85 13.92 5.57 7.47
N SER A 86 14.23 4.67 8.41
CA SER A 86 13.37 4.39 9.56
C SER A 86 13.14 5.65 10.40
N ASN A 87 14.21 6.39 10.73
CA ASN A 87 14.13 7.63 11.49
C ASN A 87 13.28 8.69 10.77
N ALA A 88 13.45 8.82 9.45
CA ALA A 88 12.65 9.72 8.64
C ALA A 88 11.15 9.32 8.67
N LEU A 89 10.85 8.03 8.52
CA LEU A 89 9.48 7.52 8.54
C LEU A 89 8.80 7.70 9.89
N THR A 90 9.51 7.58 11.02
CA THR A 90 8.94 7.83 12.35
C THR A 90 8.40 9.26 12.48
N SER A 91 9.03 10.23 11.81
CA SER A 91 8.59 11.62 11.82
C SER A 91 7.36 11.90 10.94
N PHE A 92 6.99 10.98 10.04
CA PHE A 92 5.88 11.19 9.11
C PHE A 92 4.54 10.95 9.80
N PRO A 93 3.46 11.62 9.37
CA PRO A 93 2.10 11.24 9.75
C PRO A 93 1.75 9.82 9.29
N GLU A 94 0.86 9.13 10.01
CA GLU A 94 0.45 7.74 9.67
C GLU A 94 -0.09 7.58 8.24
N ALA A 95 -0.80 8.59 7.74
CA ALA A 95 -1.30 8.63 6.36
C ALA A 95 -0.19 8.67 5.29
N LYS A 96 1.05 8.98 5.68
CA LYS A 96 2.21 9.13 4.80
C LYS A 96 3.23 7.98 4.94
N LYS A 97 3.05 7.11 5.93
CA LYS A 97 3.93 5.98 6.21
C LYS A 97 3.63 4.79 5.28
N PRO A 98 4.62 4.17 4.61
CA PRO A 98 4.42 2.87 3.98
C PRO A 98 4.21 1.78 5.04
N ASP A 99 3.65 0.64 4.64
CA ASP A 99 3.59 -0.55 5.49
C ASP A 99 4.89 -1.36 5.41
N ILE A 100 5.53 -1.34 4.23
CA ILE A 100 6.82 -2.01 3.98
C ILE A 100 7.72 -1.07 3.17
N TYR A 101 8.98 -0.94 3.61
CA TYR A 101 10.07 -0.42 2.80
C TYR A 101 11.09 -1.53 2.59
N LEU A 102 11.39 -1.88 1.34
CA LEU A 102 12.38 -2.88 0.98
C LEU A 102 13.49 -2.20 0.17
N ASP A 103 14.73 -2.31 0.61
CA ASP A 103 15.90 -2.03 -0.21
C ASP A 103 16.60 -3.36 -0.54
N LEU A 104 16.60 -3.73 -1.82
CA LEU A 104 17.16 -4.99 -2.30
C LEU A 104 18.66 -5.16 -2.03
N THR A 105 19.36 -4.09 -1.61
CA THR A 105 20.77 -4.11 -1.26
C THR A 105 21.04 -3.95 0.24
N LYS A 106 20.03 -3.57 1.05
CA LYS A 106 20.22 -3.26 2.48
C LYS A 106 19.29 -3.99 3.44
N GLY A 107 18.20 -4.60 2.96
CA GLY A 107 17.19 -5.23 3.81
C GLY A 107 15.84 -4.51 3.79
N MET A 108 15.07 -4.61 4.87
CA MET A 108 13.66 -4.22 4.92
C MET A 108 13.30 -3.52 6.24
N LEU A 109 12.37 -2.56 6.16
CA LEU A 109 11.59 -2.04 7.27
C LEU A 109 10.15 -2.54 7.14
N LEU A 110 9.63 -3.12 8.21
CA LEU A 110 8.24 -3.60 8.30
C LEU A 110 7.51 -2.87 9.42
N ARG A 111 6.36 -2.30 9.13
CA ARG A 111 5.59 -1.56 10.14
C ARG A 111 5.16 -2.48 11.29
N ASN A 112 5.42 -2.05 12.52
CA ASN A 112 5.25 -2.84 13.74
C ASN A 112 3.82 -2.73 14.31
N GLU A 113 2.85 -3.29 13.59
CA GLU A 113 1.43 -3.20 13.95
C GLU A 113 0.80 -4.50 14.46
N GLY A 114 1.56 -5.59 14.50
CA GLY A 114 1.02 -6.89 14.91
C GLY A 114 0.35 -7.68 13.77
N ILE A 115 0.43 -7.22 12.51
CA ILE A 115 -0.27 -7.86 11.37
C ILE A 115 0.57 -8.96 10.73
N PHE A 116 1.84 -8.69 10.46
CA PHE A 116 2.75 -9.63 9.79
C PHE A 116 3.73 -10.31 10.76
N SER A 117 3.77 -9.85 12.00
CA SER A 117 4.66 -10.29 13.07
C SER A 117 4.04 -9.96 14.41
N GLU A 118 4.53 -10.58 15.49
CA GLU A 118 4.19 -10.12 16.83
C GLU A 118 4.60 -8.65 17.02
N ARG A 119 3.71 -7.87 17.66
CA ARG A 119 3.97 -6.47 17.92
C ARG A 119 5.00 -6.35 19.04
N THR A 120 6.12 -5.70 18.76
CA THR A 120 7.13 -5.38 19.79
C THR A 120 6.87 -3.98 20.38
N LEU A 121 7.33 -3.74 21.59
CA LEU A 121 7.27 -2.41 22.22
C LEU A 121 8.42 -1.54 21.69
N GLY A 122 8.15 -0.27 21.39
CA GLY A 122 9.18 0.75 21.16
C GLY A 122 9.18 1.35 19.76
N ASP A 123 9.40 0.55 18.73
CA ASP A 123 9.67 1.04 17.38
C ASP A 123 8.44 0.97 16.46
N ASP A 124 8.27 1.99 15.61
CA ASP A 124 7.24 2.04 14.56
C ASP A 124 7.49 1.00 13.45
N TYR A 125 8.76 0.62 13.25
CA TYR A 125 9.20 -0.34 12.25
C TYR A 125 10.17 -1.37 12.84
N LEU A 126 9.99 -2.62 12.43
CA LEU A 126 10.97 -3.68 12.59
C LEU A 126 12.00 -3.57 11.48
N ILE A 127 13.28 -3.65 11.83
CA ILE A 127 14.40 -3.56 10.90
C ILE A 127 14.97 -4.95 10.66
N PHE A 128 15.09 -5.33 9.39
CA PHE A 128 15.77 -6.53 8.93
C PHE A 128 16.92 -6.07 8.03
N ASP A 129 18.16 -6.19 8.49
CA ASP A 129 19.36 -5.67 7.82
C ASP A 129 19.97 -6.65 6.81
N ASP A 130 19.47 -7.89 6.75
CA ASP A 130 19.80 -8.85 5.69
C ASP A 130 18.89 -8.66 4.45
N PRO A 131 19.44 -8.40 3.26
CA PRO A 131 18.66 -8.25 2.03
C PRO A 131 17.85 -9.50 1.65
N GLY A 132 18.39 -10.70 1.91
CA GLY A 132 17.72 -11.97 1.61
C GLY A 132 16.50 -12.19 2.50
N GLU A 133 16.65 -11.98 3.80
CA GLU A 133 15.57 -12.01 4.78
C GLU A 133 14.51 -10.96 4.44
N GLY A 134 14.92 -9.74 4.14
CA GLY A 134 14.02 -8.66 3.75
C GLY A 134 13.15 -9.02 2.54
N LEU A 135 13.77 -9.56 1.48
CA LEU A 135 13.04 -10.01 0.29
C LEU A 135 12.08 -11.17 0.60
N ALA A 136 12.53 -12.17 1.36
CA ALA A 136 11.70 -13.32 1.73
C ALA A 136 10.45 -12.90 2.52
N ARG A 137 10.61 -11.96 3.47
CA ARG A 137 9.50 -11.40 4.25
C ARG A 137 8.57 -10.55 3.41
N PHE A 138 9.10 -9.73 2.51
CA PHE A 138 8.28 -8.96 1.56
C PHE A 138 7.41 -9.89 0.70
N LEU A 139 7.97 -10.94 0.12
CA LEU A 139 7.23 -11.93 -0.66
C LEU A 139 6.18 -12.67 0.19
N SER A 140 6.49 -12.96 1.45
CA SER A 140 5.55 -13.57 2.39
C SER A 140 4.38 -12.63 2.70
N ALA A 141 4.63 -11.34 2.95
CA ALA A 141 3.59 -10.34 3.16
C ALA A 141 2.70 -10.17 1.92
N MET A 142 3.30 -10.11 0.72
CA MET A 142 2.55 -10.07 -0.54
C MET A 142 1.69 -11.33 -0.72
N THR A 143 2.21 -12.50 -0.35
CA THR A 143 1.45 -13.76 -0.38
C THR A 143 0.27 -13.71 0.60
N VAL A 144 0.46 -13.22 1.82
CA VAL A 144 -0.61 -13.02 2.81
C VAL A 144 -1.72 -12.13 2.25
N VAL A 145 -1.36 -11.00 1.65
CA VAL A 145 -2.36 -10.06 1.11
C VAL A 145 -3.08 -10.62 -0.12
N THR A 146 -2.37 -11.33 -1.00
CA THR A 146 -2.92 -11.80 -2.30
C THR A 146 -3.56 -13.18 -2.26
N SER A 147 -3.29 -13.99 -1.23
CA SER A 147 -3.85 -15.35 -1.07
C SER A 147 -5.29 -15.35 -0.57
N SER A 148 -5.76 -14.25 0.03
CA SER A 148 -7.17 -14.11 0.38
C SER A 148 -8.00 -13.82 -0.88
N TYR A 149 -9.03 -14.65 -1.13
CA TYR A 149 -10.04 -14.32 -2.13
C TYR A 149 -11.04 -13.38 -1.48
N SER A 150 -10.81 -12.09 -1.68
CA SER A 150 -11.69 -11.03 -1.17
C SER A 150 -12.48 -10.46 -2.34
N VAL A 151 -13.81 -10.61 -2.29
CA VAL A 151 -14.73 -9.90 -3.17
C VAL A 151 -15.26 -8.73 -2.37
N ARG A 152 -14.76 -7.53 -2.66
CA ARG A 152 -15.27 -6.29 -2.09
C ARG A 152 -16.51 -5.87 -2.86
N ASP A 153 -17.53 -5.45 -2.13
CA ASP A 153 -18.71 -4.83 -2.70
C ASP A 153 -18.34 -3.48 -3.33
N VAL A 154 -19.00 -3.12 -4.44
CA VAL A 154 -18.76 -1.86 -5.16
C VAL A 154 -20.11 -1.26 -5.49
N LYS A 155 -20.38 -0.07 -4.96
CA LYS A 155 -21.59 0.68 -5.26
C LYS A 155 -21.40 1.49 -6.53
N TRP A 156 -21.52 0.80 -7.67
CA TRP A 156 -21.31 1.36 -9.00
C TRP A 156 -22.10 2.63 -9.28
N GLU A 157 -23.29 2.75 -8.69
CA GLU A 157 -24.13 3.94 -8.77
C GLU A 157 -23.42 5.19 -8.25
N GLN A 158 -22.58 5.08 -7.22
CA GLN A 158 -21.82 6.22 -6.70
C GLN A 158 -20.79 6.69 -7.72
N TYR A 159 -20.10 5.78 -8.41
CA TYR A 159 -19.16 6.14 -9.48
C TYR A 159 -19.82 6.72 -10.73
N LEU A 160 -21.10 6.40 -10.97
CA LEU A 160 -21.87 6.93 -12.12
C LEU A 160 -22.54 8.27 -11.81
N LEU A 161 -22.87 8.52 -10.54
CA LEU A 161 -23.56 9.73 -10.08
C LEU A 161 -22.59 10.81 -9.59
N ASP A 162 -21.36 10.46 -9.23
CA ASP A 162 -20.27 11.39 -8.89
C ASP A 162 -19.68 12.05 -10.16
N SER A 163 -20.56 12.51 -11.04
CA SER A 163 -20.33 13.78 -11.71
C SER A 163 -20.62 14.83 -10.65
N SER A 164 -19.59 15.50 -10.15
CA SER A 164 -19.74 16.83 -9.58
C SER A 164 -20.44 17.71 -10.63
N VAL A 165 -21.77 17.69 -10.59
CA VAL A 165 -22.59 18.80 -11.03
C VAL A 165 -22.26 19.88 -10.02
N GLU A 166 -21.16 20.59 -10.26
CA GLU A 166 -21.09 22.00 -9.91
C GLU A 166 -22.30 22.63 -10.61
N GLU A 167 -23.43 22.68 -9.92
CA GLU A 167 -24.38 23.78 -10.05
C GLU A 167 -23.57 25.05 -9.79
N ARG A 168 -22.98 25.58 -10.86
CA ARG A 168 -22.61 26.98 -10.92
C ARG A 168 -23.93 27.72 -10.89
N ASP A 169 -24.26 28.24 -9.71
CA ASP A 169 -25.37 29.16 -9.50
C ASP A 169 -25.32 30.30 -10.56
N PRO A 170 -26.49 30.74 -11.06
CA PRO A 170 -26.64 31.64 -12.21
C PRO A 170 -26.14 33.08 -12.00
#